data_AF-A0A2E4YZA3-F1
#
_entry.id   AF-A0A2E4YZA3-F1
#
_cell.length_a   1.000
_cell.length_b   1.000
_cell.length_c   1.000
_cell.angle_alpha   90.00
_cell.angle_beta   90.00
_cell.angle_gamma   90.00
#
_symmetry.space_group_name_H-M   'P 1'
#
loop_
_entity.id
_entity.type
_entity.pdbx_description
1 polymer ?
#
loop_
_entity_poly.entity_id
_entity_poly.type
_entity_poly.pdbx_seq_one_letter_code
_entity_poly.pdbx_strand_id
1 'polypeptide(L)'
;PACGRLIRMAWSVLNGRATRLLERQQALDTLDDDSTEGMDWDDWTFEYDDASYEFTSNMIKGERIDEVEAMMSPRIRGGGGRPVTLGELIEGLRVAHEEADIRMRLELTREERRQAVDDALGHVNSKVHNEDLENDLRRSWTSMVNLCERAGGDSMSLRTLMNSIAEHEHATSDEDCKEVEAAALISVLFMARRGLLEVEQTKPSWDDATITCKVPLVADIEVAQASVKSGGG
;
A
#
# COMPACT_ATOMS: atom_id res chain seq x y z
N PRO A 1 6.90 16.42 -19.03
CA PRO A 1 7.23 17.38 -20.11
C PRO A 1 8.65 18.01 -20.04
N ALA A 2 9.40 17.89 -18.93
CA ALA A 2 10.72 18.52 -18.77
C ALA A 2 11.86 17.78 -19.49
N CYS A 3 11.87 16.44 -19.51
CA CYS A 3 12.98 15.63 -20.04
C CYS A 3 13.21 15.83 -21.55
N GLY A 4 12.14 15.83 -22.36
CA GLY A 4 12.26 16.07 -23.82
C GLY A 4 12.82 17.46 -24.18
N ARG A 5 12.59 18.47 -23.34
CA ARG A 5 13.16 19.81 -23.52
C ARG A 5 14.65 19.85 -23.17
N LEU A 6 15.06 19.13 -22.12
CA LEU A 6 16.47 18.99 -21.75
C LEU A 6 17.25 18.23 -22.83
N ILE A 7 16.70 17.13 -23.36
CA ILE A 7 17.32 16.35 -24.44
C ILE A 7 17.50 17.21 -25.70
N ARG A 8 16.50 18.00 -26.10
CA ARG A 8 16.64 18.91 -27.25
C ARG A 8 17.67 20.00 -27.02
N MET A 9 17.73 20.57 -25.81
CA MET A 9 18.75 21.58 -25.49
C MET A 9 20.15 20.98 -25.52
N ALA A 10 20.37 19.82 -24.90
CA ALA A 10 21.64 19.10 -24.93
C ALA A 10 22.08 18.77 -26.38
N TRP A 11 21.17 18.24 -27.20
CA TRP A 11 21.44 17.93 -28.60
C TRP A 11 21.78 19.18 -29.42
N SER A 12 21.00 20.26 -29.28
CA SER A 12 21.25 21.51 -30.01
C SER A 12 22.63 22.11 -29.71
N VAL A 13 23.08 21.97 -28.47
CA VAL A 13 24.39 22.45 -28.01
C VAL A 13 25.51 21.57 -28.56
N LEU A 14 25.35 20.25 -28.50
CA LEU A 14 26.34 19.31 -29.02
C LEU A 14 26.50 19.49 -30.53
N ASN A 15 25.39 19.53 -31.26
CA ASN A 15 25.38 19.71 -32.72
C ASN A 15 25.99 21.07 -33.12
N GLY A 16 25.67 22.14 -32.38
CA GLY A 16 26.28 23.46 -32.59
C GLY A 16 27.78 23.54 -32.28
N ARG A 17 28.33 22.57 -31.53
CA ARG A 17 29.78 22.49 -31.25
C ARG A 17 30.50 21.56 -32.23
N ALA A 18 29.88 20.45 -32.61
CA ALA A 18 30.40 19.56 -33.66
C ALA A 18 30.54 20.32 -35.00
N THR A 19 29.54 21.15 -35.33
CA THR A 19 29.60 22.04 -36.50
C THR A 19 30.74 23.05 -36.43
N ARG A 20 30.98 23.70 -35.30
CA ARG A 20 32.14 24.62 -35.14
C ARG A 20 33.50 23.93 -35.18
N LEU A 21 33.60 22.70 -34.69
CA LEU A 21 34.82 21.90 -34.81
C LEU A 21 35.08 21.54 -36.27
N LEU A 22 34.04 21.12 -37.00
CA LEU A 22 34.13 20.86 -38.43
C LEU A 22 34.51 22.12 -39.21
N GLU A 23 33.91 23.27 -38.92
CA GLU A 23 34.28 24.55 -39.54
C GLU A 23 35.74 24.92 -39.28
N ARG A 24 36.25 24.67 -38.06
CA ARG A 24 37.66 24.90 -37.72
C ARG A 24 38.59 23.95 -38.46
N GLN A 25 38.21 22.68 -38.58
CA GLN A 25 38.98 21.68 -39.32
C GLN A 25 39.02 22.02 -40.81
N GLN A 26 37.87 22.32 -41.41
CA GLN A 26 37.80 22.79 -42.80
C GLN A 26 38.63 24.04 -43.04
N ALA A 27 38.67 24.97 -42.08
CA ALA A 27 39.51 26.16 -42.17
C ALA A 27 41.02 25.84 -42.13
N LEU A 28 41.42 24.82 -41.36
CA LEU A 28 42.80 24.32 -41.33
C LEU A 28 43.15 23.60 -42.63
N ASP A 29 42.26 22.76 -43.14
CA ASP A 29 42.42 22.07 -44.43
C ASP A 29 42.57 23.07 -45.58
N THR A 30 41.81 24.19 -45.57
CA THR A 30 41.98 25.26 -46.57
C THR A 30 43.26 26.09 -46.42
N LEU A 31 43.88 26.11 -45.23
CA LEU A 31 45.17 26.78 -45.02
C LEU A 31 46.35 25.89 -45.43
N ASP A 32 46.18 24.57 -45.31
CA ASP A 32 47.16 23.57 -45.75
C ASP A 32 47.24 23.49 -47.28
N ASP A 33 46.14 23.79 -47.98
CA ASP A 33 46.06 23.85 -49.45
C ASP A 33 46.99 24.93 -50.06
N ASP A 34 47.27 26.03 -49.35
CA ASP A 34 48.22 27.09 -49.78
C ASP A 34 49.70 26.65 -49.65
N SER A 35 49.97 25.57 -48.89
CA SER A 35 51.29 24.93 -48.78
C SER A 35 51.47 23.68 -49.66
N THR A 36 50.46 23.32 -50.46
CA THR A 36 50.42 22.07 -51.22
C THR A 36 50.68 22.26 -52.72
N GLU A 37 51.51 23.25 -53.12
CA GLU A 37 52.14 23.24 -54.44
C GLU A 37 53.25 22.16 -54.50
N GLY A 38 52.87 20.88 -54.47
CA GLY A 38 53.82 19.79 -54.68
C GLY A 38 53.47 18.39 -54.17
N MET A 39 52.23 18.09 -53.78
CA MET A 39 51.89 16.75 -53.30
C MET A 39 51.28 15.91 -54.43
N ASP A 40 52.00 14.85 -54.79
CA ASP A 40 51.77 13.95 -55.93
C ASP A 40 50.52 13.08 -55.73
N TRP A 41 49.82 12.78 -56.83
CA TRP A 41 48.46 12.19 -56.90
C TRP A 41 48.37 10.68 -56.54
N ASP A 42 49.29 10.14 -55.74
CA ASP A 42 49.38 8.68 -55.50
C ASP A 42 49.12 8.22 -54.05
N ASP A 43 48.70 9.10 -53.15
CA ASP A 43 48.48 8.77 -51.73
C ASP A 43 47.00 8.49 -51.38
N TRP A 44 46.41 7.51 -52.07
CA TRP A 44 45.12 6.89 -51.70
C TRP A 44 45.28 5.63 -50.87
N THR A 45 46.50 5.36 -50.40
CA THR A 45 46.75 4.40 -49.32
C THR A 45 46.52 5.12 -48.00
N PHE A 46 45.35 4.86 -47.42
CA PHE A 46 44.95 5.20 -46.06
C PHE A 46 46.12 5.03 -45.07
N GLU A 47 46.92 6.07 -44.85
CA GLU A 47 47.60 6.25 -43.58
C GLU A 47 46.46 6.26 -42.56
N TYR A 48 46.43 5.25 -41.69
CA TYR A 48 45.64 5.36 -40.48
C TYR A 48 46.00 6.72 -39.90
N ASP A 49 45.03 7.62 -39.81
CA ASP A 49 45.25 8.95 -39.25
C ASP A 49 45.77 8.74 -37.83
N ASP A 50 47.09 8.78 -37.69
CA ASP A 50 47.80 8.52 -36.45
C ASP A 50 47.30 9.49 -35.38
N ALA A 51 46.82 10.67 -35.79
CA ALA A 51 46.19 11.64 -34.90
C ALA A 51 44.82 11.18 -34.36
N SER A 52 44.01 10.47 -35.16
CA SER A 52 42.74 9.88 -34.71
C SER A 52 42.95 8.68 -33.77
N TYR A 53 43.93 7.83 -34.05
CA TYR A 53 44.32 6.74 -33.16
C TYR A 53 44.95 7.28 -31.86
N GLU A 54 45.81 8.29 -31.95
CA GLU A 54 46.43 8.96 -30.80
C GLU A 54 45.38 9.69 -29.96
N PHE A 55 44.41 10.36 -30.57
CA PHE A 55 43.29 10.98 -29.86
C PHE A 55 42.51 9.93 -29.03
N THR A 56 42.07 8.85 -29.66
CA THR A 56 41.26 7.82 -28.99
C THR A 56 42.06 7.02 -27.96
N SER A 57 43.31 6.66 -28.26
CA SER A 57 44.23 6.03 -27.31
C SER A 57 44.48 6.93 -26.10
N ASN A 58 44.78 8.21 -26.30
CA ASN A 58 45.11 9.14 -25.21
C ASN A 58 43.86 9.55 -24.43
N MET A 59 42.68 9.53 -25.06
CA MET A 59 41.39 9.67 -24.39
C MET A 59 41.08 8.46 -23.49
N ILE A 60 41.32 7.24 -23.95
CA ILE A 60 41.14 6.00 -23.16
C ILE A 60 42.15 5.93 -22.00
N LYS A 61 43.40 6.34 -22.23
CA LYS A 61 44.44 6.43 -21.21
C LYS A 61 44.24 7.58 -20.22
N GLY A 62 43.32 8.50 -20.51
CA GLY A 62 43.01 9.64 -19.65
C GLY A 62 44.01 10.80 -19.74
N GLU A 63 44.91 10.81 -20.71
CA GLU A 63 45.94 11.84 -20.89
C GLU A 63 45.39 13.15 -21.50
N ARG A 64 44.16 13.12 -22.03
CA ARG A 64 43.48 14.29 -22.64
C ARG A 64 42.22 14.75 -21.89
N ILE A 65 42.08 14.38 -20.61
CA ILE A 65 40.90 14.75 -19.80
C ILE A 65 40.72 16.27 -19.74
N ASP A 66 41.81 17.04 -19.68
CA ASP A 66 41.80 18.51 -19.60
C ASP A 66 41.15 19.17 -20.83
N GLU A 67 41.32 18.59 -22.02
CA GLU A 67 40.72 19.10 -23.26
C GLU A 67 39.22 18.82 -23.32
N VAL A 68 38.80 17.65 -22.83
CA VAL A 68 37.38 17.28 -22.71
C VAL A 68 36.71 18.17 -21.65
N GLU A 69 37.39 18.45 -20.55
CA GLU A 69 36.92 19.38 -19.53
C GLU A 69 36.80 20.81 -20.08
N ALA A 70 37.76 21.26 -20.87
CA ALA A 70 37.71 22.55 -21.57
C ALA A 70 36.55 22.62 -22.58
N MET A 71 36.20 21.50 -23.23
CA MET A 71 35.04 21.40 -24.10
C MET A 71 33.71 21.40 -23.31
N MET A 72 33.66 20.81 -22.12
CA MET A 72 32.48 20.72 -21.25
C MET A 72 32.20 22.02 -20.46
N SER A 73 33.26 22.78 -20.17
CA SER A 73 33.27 24.01 -19.36
C SER A 73 32.61 25.28 -19.92
N PRO A 74 32.44 25.52 -21.24
CA PRO A 74 31.90 26.78 -21.70
C PRO A 74 30.43 26.89 -21.31
N ARG A 75 30.13 27.90 -20.50
CA ARG A 75 28.79 28.22 -19.97
C ARG A 75 27.89 28.73 -21.09
N ILE A 76 26.75 28.07 -21.29
CA ILE A 76 25.79 28.43 -22.34
C ILE A 76 24.74 29.37 -21.74
N ARG A 77 24.53 30.53 -22.38
CA ARG A 77 23.44 31.45 -22.05
C ARG A 77 22.24 31.14 -22.92
N GLY A 78 21.26 30.41 -22.39
CA GLY A 78 19.90 30.42 -22.92
C GLY A 78 19.16 31.66 -22.42
N GLY A 79 18.34 32.29 -23.27
CA GLY A 79 17.77 33.64 -23.11
C GLY A 79 16.85 33.94 -21.91
N GLY A 80 17.04 33.31 -20.74
CA GLY A 80 16.25 33.60 -19.55
C GLY A 80 16.68 32.95 -18.23
N GLY A 81 17.95 32.55 -18.03
CA GLY A 81 18.35 31.91 -16.78
C GLY A 81 19.86 31.89 -16.47
N ARG A 82 20.20 31.37 -15.28
CA ARG A 82 21.58 31.11 -14.83
C ARG A 82 22.31 30.30 -15.91
N PRO A 83 23.51 30.70 -16.34
CA PRO A 83 24.25 29.97 -17.36
C PRO A 83 24.60 28.56 -16.86
N VAL A 84 24.25 27.55 -17.63
CA VAL A 84 24.43 26.13 -17.31
C VAL A 84 25.51 25.54 -18.23
N THR A 85 26.37 24.67 -17.70
CA THR A 85 27.36 23.94 -18.52
C THR A 85 26.75 22.69 -19.15
N LEU A 86 27.40 22.14 -20.19
CA LEU A 86 26.96 20.86 -20.76
C LEU A 86 27.03 19.74 -19.71
N GLY A 87 28.07 19.77 -18.85
CA GLY A 87 28.20 18.85 -17.72
C GLY A 87 27.04 18.95 -16.73
N GLU A 88 26.64 20.17 -16.33
CA GLU A 88 25.47 20.38 -15.45
C GLU A 88 24.15 19.91 -16.08
N LEU A 89 24.00 20.03 -17.41
CA LEU A 89 22.82 19.52 -18.12
C LEU A 89 22.78 17.99 -18.19
N ILE A 90 23.93 17.35 -18.43
CA ILE A 90 24.04 15.88 -18.45
C ILE A 90 23.82 15.33 -17.03
N GLU A 91 24.39 15.96 -16.02
CA GLU A 91 24.17 15.59 -14.63
C GLU A 91 22.71 15.78 -14.22
N GLY A 92 22.09 16.90 -14.59
CA GLY A 92 20.67 17.14 -14.37
C GLY A 92 19.78 16.12 -15.08
N LEU A 93 20.17 15.66 -16.28
CA LEU A 93 19.47 14.60 -16.99
C LEU A 93 19.61 13.25 -16.28
N ARG A 94 20.82 12.91 -15.82
CA ARG A 94 21.09 11.69 -15.06
C ARG A 94 20.27 11.64 -13.77
N VAL A 95 20.28 12.71 -12.98
CA VAL A 95 19.50 12.83 -11.75
C VAL A 95 18.00 12.69 -12.03
N ALA A 96 17.50 13.30 -13.11
CA ALA A 96 16.08 13.17 -13.48
C ALA A 96 15.70 11.73 -13.88
N HIS A 97 16.62 10.99 -14.51
CA HIS A 97 16.42 9.57 -14.82
C HIS A 97 16.43 8.71 -13.56
N GLU A 98 17.43 8.88 -12.69
CA GLU A 98 17.52 8.15 -11.41
C GLU A 98 16.27 8.42 -10.53
N GLU A 99 15.78 9.66 -10.51
CA GLU A 99 14.56 10.01 -9.80
C GLU A 99 13.30 9.36 -10.40
N ALA A 100 13.21 9.26 -11.73
CA ALA A 100 12.12 8.57 -12.40
C ALA A 100 12.11 7.07 -12.06
N ASP A 101 13.27 6.43 -12.04
CA ASP A 101 13.42 5.02 -11.65
C ASP A 101 13.02 4.80 -10.18
N ILE A 102 13.44 5.70 -9.29
CA ILE A 102 13.05 5.66 -7.87
C ILE A 102 11.53 5.79 -7.74
N ARG A 103 10.89 6.73 -8.46
CA ARG A 103 9.43 6.90 -8.42
C ARG A 103 8.71 5.64 -8.89
N MET A 104 9.16 5.02 -9.98
CA MET A 104 8.56 3.78 -10.48
C MET A 104 8.63 2.65 -9.44
N ARG A 105 9.77 2.49 -8.76
CA ARG A 105 9.91 1.50 -7.68
C ARG A 105 8.97 1.81 -6.51
N LEU A 106 8.84 3.07 -6.12
CA LEU A 106 7.93 3.48 -5.05
C LEU A 106 6.45 3.26 -5.42
N GLU A 107 6.08 3.44 -6.69
CA GLU A 107 4.73 3.15 -7.18
C GLU A 107 4.39 1.66 -7.07
N LEU A 108 5.32 0.77 -7.43
CA LEU A 108 5.16 -0.67 -7.24
C LEU A 108 4.95 -1.02 -5.76
N THR A 109 5.81 -0.50 -4.86
CA THR A 109 5.67 -0.75 -3.42
C THR A 109 4.37 -0.17 -2.84
N ARG A 110 3.85 0.94 -3.38
CA ARG A 110 2.56 1.50 -2.96
C ARG A 110 1.39 0.58 -3.33
N GLU A 111 1.45 -0.03 -4.50
CA GLU A 111 0.40 -0.96 -4.94
C GLU A 111 0.42 -2.25 -4.13
N GLU A 112 1.60 -2.82 -3.88
CA GLU A 112 1.78 -3.97 -3.00
C GLU A 112 1.25 -3.70 -1.58
N ARG A 113 1.56 -2.53 -1.02
CA ARG A 113 1.03 -2.12 0.29
C ARG A 113 -0.48 -1.97 0.27
N ARG A 114 -1.06 -1.45 -0.82
CA ARG A 114 -2.51 -1.30 -0.95
C ARG A 114 -3.19 -2.66 -0.96
N GLN A 115 -2.66 -3.61 -1.72
CA GLN A 115 -3.17 -5.00 -1.75
C GLN A 115 -3.07 -5.65 -0.37
N ALA A 116 -1.92 -5.54 0.31
CA ALA A 116 -1.76 -6.10 1.65
C ALA A 116 -2.73 -5.49 2.69
N VAL A 117 -3.04 -4.20 2.58
CA VAL A 117 -4.04 -3.53 3.42
C VAL A 117 -5.45 -4.01 3.08
N ASP A 118 -5.78 -4.16 1.81
CA ASP A 118 -7.09 -4.66 1.37
C ASP A 118 -7.33 -6.10 1.83
N ASP A 119 -6.32 -6.97 1.71
CA ASP A 119 -6.36 -8.34 2.22
C ASP A 119 -6.56 -8.37 3.74
N ALA A 120 -5.81 -7.53 4.48
CA ALA A 120 -5.96 -7.42 5.92
C ALA A 120 -7.35 -6.90 6.33
N LEU A 121 -7.90 -5.92 5.60
CA LEU A 121 -9.26 -5.43 5.81
C LEU A 121 -10.31 -6.49 5.45
N GLY A 122 -10.09 -7.29 4.41
CA GLY A 122 -10.93 -8.43 4.05
C GLY A 122 -11.02 -9.45 5.18
N HIS A 123 -9.87 -9.81 5.77
CA HIS A 123 -9.81 -10.71 6.93
C HIS A 123 -10.49 -10.13 8.18
N VAL A 124 -10.31 -8.83 8.44
CA VAL A 124 -10.98 -8.17 9.56
C VAL A 124 -12.47 -8.08 9.32
N ASN A 125 -12.93 -7.74 8.12
CA ASN A 125 -14.35 -7.68 7.79
C ASN A 125 -15.03 -9.06 7.88
N SER A 126 -14.35 -10.12 7.43
CA SER A 126 -14.86 -11.50 7.61
C SER A 126 -14.91 -11.93 9.07
N LYS A 127 -14.02 -11.41 9.92
CA LYS A 127 -13.96 -11.77 11.35
C LYS A 127 -14.88 -10.91 12.22
N VAL A 128 -15.18 -9.67 11.79
CA VAL A 128 -16.09 -8.74 12.48
C VAL A 128 -17.55 -8.99 12.06
N HIS A 129 -17.80 -9.63 10.91
CA HIS A 129 -19.15 -9.95 10.45
C HIS A 129 -19.54 -11.42 10.62
N ASN A 130 -19.41 -11.95 11.85
CA ASN A 130 -20.21 -13.09 12.29
C ASN A 130 -20.47 -13.15 13.81
N GLU A 131 -20.30 -12.04 14.55
CA GLU A 131 -20.83 -11.93 15.93
C GLU A 131 -22.13 -11.10 15.88
N ASP A 132 -23.22 -11.75 15.48
CA ASP A 132 -24.56 -11.13 15.43
C ASP A 132 -25.19 -11.19 16.83
N LEU A 133 -24.67 -10.38 17.75
CA LEU A 133 -25.08 -10.32 19.16
C LEU A 133 -26.59 -10.10 19.33
N GLU A 134 -27.26 -9.47 18.36
CA GLU A 134 -28.71 -9.26 18.42
C GLU A 134 -29.47 -10.55 18.05
N ASN A 135 -28.97 -11.31 17.08
CA ASN A 135 -29.49 -12.63 16.77
C ASN A 135 -29.23 -13.61 17.93
N ASP A 136 -28.06 -13.55 18.55
CA ASP A 136 -27.74 -14.37 19.73
C ASP A 136 -28.69 -14.07 20.90
N LEU A 137 -29.00 -12.79 21.12
CA LEU A 137 -29.98 -12.35 22.12
C LEU A 137 -31.39 -12.88 21.81
N ARG A 138 -31.81 -12.84 20.55
CA ARG A 138 -33.12 -13.36 20.13
C ARG A 138 -33.18 -14.88 20.29
N ARG A 139 -32.12 -15.58 19.90
CA ARG A 139 -32.01 -17.05 20.04
C ARG A 139 -32.08 -17.45 21.51
N SER A 140 -31.24 -16.86 22.37
CA SER A 140 -31.24 -17.22 23.79
C SER A 140 -32.57 -16.90 24.48
N TRP A 141 -33.26 -15.82 24.08
CA TRP A 141 -34.60 -15.51 24.54
C TRP A 141 -35.62 -16.57 24.11
N THR A 142 -35.66 -16.93 22.83
CA THR A 142 -36.59 -17.95 22.32
C THR A 142 -36.36 -19.32 22.96
N SER A 143 -35.09 -19.72 23.15
CA SER A 143 -34.74 -20.96 23.84
C SER A 143 -35.19 -20.94 25.31
N MET A 144 -35.01 -19.81 25.99
CA MET A 144 -35.47 -19.63 27.36
C MET A 144 -37.00 -19.73 27.47
N VAL A 145 -37.75 -19.04 26.61
CA VAL A 145 -39.23 -19.10 26.57
C VAL A 145 -39.69 -20.54 26.33
N ASN A 146 -39.13 -21.23 25.35
CA ASN A 146 -39.46 -22.62 25.06
C ASN A 146 -39.19 -23.56 26.25
N LEU A 147 -38.11 -23.31 27.01
CA LEU A 147 -37.78 -24.10 28.19
C LEU A 147 -38.70 -23.80 29.37
N CYS A 148 -39.04 -22.54 29.61
CA CYS A 148 -40.01 -22.16 30.64
C CYS A 148 -41.42 -22.70 30.36
N GLU A 149 -41.87 -22.66 29.10
CA GLU A 149 -43.16 -23.26 28.70
C GLU A 149 -43.20 -24.78 28.94
N ARG A 150 -42.08 -25.49 28.71
CA ARG A 150 -41.97 -26.94 28.94
C ARG A 150 -41.87 -27.31 30.42
N ALA A 151 -41.18 -26.49 31.21
CA ALA A 151 -40.96 -26.74 32.64
C ALA A 151 -42.12 -26.26 33.52
N GLY A 152 -42.98 -25.37 33.02
CA GLY A 152 -44.12 -24.83 33.76
C GLY A 152 -43.72 -23.94 34.94
N GLY A 153 -42.52 -23.35 34.91
CA GLY A 153 -41.98 -22.52 35.98
C GLY A 153 -41.12 -21.37 35.46
N ASP A 154 -41.08 -20.28 36.24
CA ASP A 154 -40.38 -19.03 35.91
C ASP A 154 -38.88 -19.05 36.27
N SER A 155 -38.38 -20.16 36.82
CA SER A 155 -36.98 -20.32 37.23
C SER A 155 -36.30 -21.48 36.52
N MET A 156 -35.04 -21.26 36.12
CA MET A 156 -34.23 -22.28 35.43
C MET A 156 -32.74 -22.15 35.74
N SER A 157 -31.97 -23.22 35.50
CA SER A 157 -30.51 -23.17 35.61
C SER A 157 -29.88 -22.61 34.33
N LEU A 158 -28.82 -21.81 34.47
CA LEU A 158 -28.07 -21.27 33.32
C LEU A 158 -27.49 -22.37 32.43
N ARG A 159 -27.06 -23.49 33.02
CA ARG A 159 -26.50 -24.64 32.29
C ARG A 159 -27.52 -25.31 31.37
N THR A 160 -28.77 -25.43 31.81
CA THR A 160 -29.84 -25.97 30.97
C THR A 160 -30.08 -25.10 29.74
N LEU A 161 -30.00 -23.77 29.90
CA LEU A 161 -30.12 -22.82 28.80
C LEU A 161 -28.94 -22.93 27.84
N MET A 162 -27.70 -22.93 28.33
CA MET A 162 -26.49 -23.09 27.51
C MET A 162 -26.52 -24.39 26.69
N ASN A 163 -26.86 -25.51 27.32
CA ASN A 163 -26.98 -26.80 26.64
C ASN A 163 -28.03 -26.77 25.52
N SER A 164 -29.18 -26.14 25.75
CA SER A 164 -30.24 -26.05 24.73
C SER A 164 -29.84 -25.22 23.51
N ILE A 165 -29.01 -24.19 23.71
CA ILE A 165 -28.49 -23.35 22.63
C ILE A 165 -27.40 -24.12 21.87
N ALA A 166 -26.49 -24.80 22.58
CA ALA A 166 -25.47 -25.65 21.98
C ALA A 166 -26.07 -26.78 21.11
N GLU A 167 -27.16 -27.41 21.57
CA GLU A 167 -27.90 -28.41 20.78
C GLU A 167 -28.49 -27.81 19.49
N HIS A 168 -29.03 -26.58 19.57
CA HIS A 168 -29.63 -25.89 18.43
C HIS A 168 -28.60 -25.40 17.40
N GLU A 169 -27.37 -25.09 17.83
CA GLU A 169 -26.30 -24.64 16.93
C GLU A 169 -25.43 -25.78 16.38
N HIS A 170 -25.72 -27.02 16.76
CA HIS A 170 -24.93 -28.20 16.35
C HIS A 170 -23.44 -28.02 16.61
N ALA A 171 -23.09 -27.41 17.76
CA ALA A 171 -21.71 -27.29 18.20
C ALA A 171 -21.11 -28.70 18.33
N THR A 172 -20.11 -29.00 17.51
CA THR A 172 -19.45 -30.32 17.47
C THR A 172 -18.01 -30.27 17.97
N SER A 173 -17.37 -29.10 17.93
CA SER A 173 -16.04 -28.86 18.48
C SER A 173 -16.09 -28.31 19.91
N ASP A 174 -15.04 -28.57 20.70
CA ASP A 174 -14.87 -28.02 22.05
C ASP A 174 -14.64 -26.49 22.05
N GLU A 175 -14.18 -25.93 20.92
CA GLU A 175 -14.09 -24.48 20.73
C GLU A 175 -15.47 -23.86 20.50
N ASP A 176 -16.27 -24.43 19.59
CA ASP A 176 -17.65 -23.98 19.30
C ASP A 176 -18.51 -23.97 20.57
N CYS A 177 -18.41 -25.01 21.40
CA CYS A 177 -19.16 -25.07 22.67
C CYS A 177 -18.84 -23.91 23.61
N LYS A 178 -17.56 -23.51 23.71
CA LYS A 178 -17.14 -22.39 24.56
C LYS A 178 -17.61 -21.04 24.01
N GLU A 179 -17.63 -20.89 22.68
CA GLU A 179 -18.15 -19.69 22.03
C GLU A 179 -19.66 -19.55 22.29
N VAL A 180 -20.42 -20.64 22.15
CA VAL A 180 -21.86 -20.66 22.46
C VAL A 180 -22.14 -20.37 23.93
N GLU A 181 -21.37 -20.96 24.85
CA GLU A 181 -21.47 -20.66 26.29
C GLU A 181 -21.20 -19.18 26.59
N ALA A 182 -20.15 -18.60 25.97
CA ALA A 182 -19.81 -17.19 26.14
C ALA A 182 -20.91 -16.26 25.58
N ALA A 183 -21.43 -16.55 24.38
CA ALA A 183 -22.51 -15.79 23.77
C ALA A 183 -23.80 -15.87 24.59
N ALA A 184 -24.16 -17.07 25.05
CA ALA A 184 -25.31 -17.28 25.94
C ALA A 184 -25.17 -16.47 27.23
N LEU A 185 -24.00 -16.48 27.86
CA LEU A 185 -23.74 -15.71 29.07
C LEU A 185 -23.85 -14.20 28.85
N ILE A 186 -23.23 -13.68 27.79
CA ILE A 186 -23.28 -12.26 27.45
C ILE A 186 -24.73 -11.84 27.21
N SER A 187 -25.51 -12.67 26.52
CA SER A 187 -26.92 -12.41 26.27
C SER A 187 -27.74 -12.38 27.56
N VAL A 188 -27.53 -13.32 28.49
CA VAL A 188 -28.21 -13.37 29.80
C VAL A 188 -27.86 -12.15 30.65
N LEU A 189 -26.59 -11.75 30.71
CA LEU A 189 -26.16 -10.54 31.42
C LEU A 189 -26.78 -9.27 30.83
N PHE A 190 -26.91 -9.21 29.51
CA PHE A 190 -27.53 -8.08 28.84
C PHE A 190 -29.03 -8.00 29.13
N MET A 191 -29.72 -9.13 29.14
CA MET A 191 -31.13 -9.23 29.55
C MET A 191 -31.32 -8.85 31.03
N ALA A 192 -30.42 -9.29 31.91
CA ALA A 192 -30.44 -8.94 33.32
C ALA A 192 -30.23 -7.43 33.54
N ARG A 193 -29.26 -6.82 32.83
CA ARG A 193 -29.05 -5.36 32.84
C ARG A 193 -30.28 -4.58 32.36
N ARG A 194 -31.04 -5.14 31.41
CA ARG A 194 -32.29 -4.55 30.92
C ARG A 194 -33.48 -4.77 31.85
N GLY A 195 -33.33 -5.54 32.93
CA GLY A 195 -34.39 -5.84 33.89
C GLY A 195 -35.38 -6.91 33.43
N LEU A 196 -35.04 -7.68 32.39
CA LEU A 196 -35.88 -8.79 31.91
C LEU A 196 -35.74 -10.02 32.83
N LEU A 197 -34.52 -10.23 33.32
CA LEU A 197 -34.11 -11.39 34.10
C LEU A 197 -33.47 -10.96 35.42
N GLU A 198 -33.56 -11.82 36.42
CA GLU A 198 -32.73 -11.77 37.61
C GLU A 198 -31.87 -13.02 37.65
N VAL A 199 -30.58 -12.81 37.93
CA VAL A 199 -29.58 -13.87 37.99
C VAL A 199 -29.09 -13.94 39.42
N GLU A 200 -29.33 -15.07 40.06
CA GLU A 200 -28.85 -15.36 41.39
C GLU A 200 -27.76 -16.45 41.30
N GLN A 201 -26.65 -16.23 42.01
CA GLN A 201 -25.57 -17.19 42.08
C GLN A 201 -25.16 -17.35 43.55
N THR A 202 -25.38 -18.53 44.13
CA THR A 202 -25.09 -18.75 45.55
C THR A 202 -23.65 -19.21 45.81
N LYS A 203 -23.01 -19.85 44.83
CA LYS A 203 -21.58 -20.25 44.85
C LYS A 203 -20.88 -19.89 43.55
N PRO A 204 -19.56 -19.68 43.57
CA PRO A 204 -18.76 -19.38 42.37
C PRO A 204 -18.54 -20.63 41.49
N SER A 205 -19.62 -21.30 41.12
CA SER A 205 -19.68 -22.42 40.18
C SER A 205 -20.81 -22.21 39.18
N TRP A 206 -20.59 -22.58 37.91
CA TRP A 206 -21.57 -22.46 36.83
C TRP A 206 -22.86 -23.25 37.09
N ASP A 207 -22.78 -24.34 37.85
CA ASP A 207 -23.91 -25.21 38.15
C ASP A 207 -24.93 -24.60 39.14
N ASP A 208 -24.59 -23.48 39.79
CA ASP A 208 -25.38 -22.86 40.88
C ASP A 208 -25.98 -21.50 40.47
N ALA A 209 -25.92 -21.17 39.17
CA ALA A 209 -26.51 -19.96 38.63
C ALA A 209 -27.97 -20.22 38.24
N THR A 210 -28.90 -19.62 38.97
CA THR A 210 -30.34 -19.67 38.69
C THR A 210 -30.81 -18.37 38.08
N ILE A 211 -31.63 -18.48 37.04
CA ILE A 211 -32.23 -17.37 36.31
C ILE A 211 -33.72 -17.37 36.62
N THR A 212 -34.25 -16.23 37.03
CA THR A 212 -35.69 -16.01 37.23
C THR A 212 -36.21 -14.95 36.27
N CYS A 213 -37.32 -15.24 35.60
CA CYS A 213 -37.93 -14.29 34.67
C CYS A 213 -38.85 -13.31 35.43
N LYS A 214 -38.68 -12.00 35.20
CA LYS A 214 -39.51 -10.94 35.82
C LYS A 214 -40.64 -10.44 34.93
N VAL A 215 -40.67 -10.90 33.68
CA VAL A 215 -41.49 -10.35 32.59
C VAL A 215 -42.34 -11.47 32.00
N PRO A 216 -43.57 -11.21 31.51
CA PRO A 216 -44.36 -12.21 30.83
C PRO A 216 -43.56 -12.89 29.70
N LEU A 217 -43.65 -14.22 29.66
CA LEU A 217 -43.05 -15.06 28.63
C LEU A 217 -43.78 -14.81 27.30
N VAL A 218 -43.23 -13.91 26.49
CA VAL A 218 -43.72 -13.57 25.15
C VAL A 218 -42.61 -13.89 24.13
N ALA A 219 -42.98 -14.44 22.97
CA ALA A 219 -42.03 -14.82 21.93
C ALA A 219 -41.16 -13.63 21.44
N ASP A 220 -41.74 -12.42 21.39
CA ASP A 220 -41.04 -11.21 20.97
C ASP A 220 -40.38 -10.50 22.16
N ILE A 221 -39.05 -10.42 22.12
CA ILE A 221 -38.24 -9.75 23.16
C ILE A 221 -38.54 -8.24 23.25
N GLU A 222 -38.97 -7.62 22.16
CA GLU A 222 -39.32 -6.19 22.11
C GLU A 222 -40.59 -5.89 22.91
N VAL A 223 -41.57 -6.79 22.87
CA VAL A 223 -42.81 -6.69 23.64
C VAL A 223 -42.51 -6.85 25.14
N ALA A 224 -41.64 -7.81 25.49
CA ALA A 224 -41.15 -7.98 26.85
C ALA A 224 -40.40 -6.72 27.35
N GLN A 225 -39.60 -6.08 26.50
CA GLN A 225 -38.91 -4.83 26.84
C GLN A 225 -39.86 -3.64 27.02
N ALA A 226 -40.96 -3.59 26.26
CA ALA A 226 -41.98 -2.54 26.40
C ALA A 226 -42.68 -2.62 27.77
N SER A 227 -42.94 -3.82 28.29
CA SER A 227 -43.55 -3.98 29.63
C SER A 227 -42.67 -3.48 30.77
N VAL A 228 -41.34 -3.64 30.66
CA VAL A 228 -40.40 -3.10 31.67
C VAL A 228 -40.40 -1.57 31.65
N LYS A 229 -40.46 -0.95 30.46
CA LYS A 229 -40.53 0.52 30.32
C LYS A 229 -41.84 1.10 30.88
N SER A 230 -42.96 0.39 30.79
CA SER A 230 -44.23 0.84 31.36
C SER A 230 -44.35 0.73 32.88
N GLY A 231 -43.54 -0.13 33.52
CA GLY A 231 -43.53 -0.32 34.98
C GLY A 231 -42.55 0.58 35.74
N GLY A 232 -41.72 1.36 35.03
CA GLY A 232 -40.71 2.26 35.60
C GLY A 232 -41.13 3.73 35.64
N GLY A 233 -42.40 4.01 35.94
CA GLY A 233 -42.95 5.35 36.15
C GLY A 233 -43.23 5.65 37.62
#